data_AF-E0IZK1-F1
#
_entry.id   AF-E0IZK1-F1
#
_cell.length_a   1.000
_cell.length_b   1.000
_cell.length_c   1.000
_cell.angle_alpha   90.00
_cell.angle_beta   90.00
_cell.angle_gamma   90.00
#
_symmetry.space_group_name_H-M   'P 1'
#
loop_
_entity.id
_entity.type
_entity.pdbx_description
1 polymer ?
#
loop_
_entity_poly.entity_id
_entity_poly.type
_entity_poly.pdbx_seq_one_letter_code
_entity_poly.pdbx_strand_id
1 'polypeptide(L)'
;MAQDYHHGVRVVEVNEGTRSITTVSTAIVGMVCTGDDADAKMFPLNQPVLITDVLTASGKAGESGTLARSLDAIADQAKPVTVVVRVPQGETEDETTTNIIGAVTAEGKKTGMKALLSAQSQLGVKPRILGVPGHDTKAVATELLSVAQSLRGFAYLSAYGCKTVQEAITYRENFSQREGMLIWPDFTGWDTVLNAEATAYATARALGLRAKIDEQTGWHKSLSNVGVNGVTGISADVFWDLQDPATDAGLLNQNDVTTLVRKDGFRFWGSRCLSDDPLFAFENYTRTAQVLMDTMAEAHMWAVDKPLNPSLARDIIEGIRAKMRSLVSQGYLIGGDCWLDESVNDKDTLKAGKLTIDYDYTPVPPLENLMLRQRITDQYLVNFASQVSA
;
A
#
# COMPACT_ATOMS: atom_id res chain seq x y z
N MET A 1 -43.57 -4.07 26.00
CA MET A 1 -44.78 -3.43 26.56
C MET A 1 -44.36 -2.69 27.82
N ALA A 2 -43.86 -1.46 27.67
CA ALA A 2 -43.53 -0.61 28.80
C ALA A 2 -44.83 0.02 29.33
N GLN A 3 -44.98 0.14 30.66
CA GLN A 3 -46.15 0.72 31.33
C GLN A 3 -46.53 2.10 30.75
N ASP A 4 -47.76 2.19 30.21
CA ASP A 4 -48.33 3.35 29.50
C ASP A 4 -48.76 4.53 30.39
N TYR A 5 -48.49 4.53 31.71
CA TYR A 5 -48.84 5.66 32.56
C TYR A 5 -47.61 6.42 33.07
N HIS A 6 -47.48 7.67 32.64
CA HIS A 6 -46.50 8.62 33.14
C HIS A 6 -47.12 10.01 33.33
N HIS A 7 -46.92 10.59 34.51
CA HIS A 7 -47.29 11.97 34.80
C HIS A 7 -45.99 12.79 34.94
N GLY A 8 -45.60 13.50 33.88
CA GLY A 8 -44.35 14.27 33.79
C GLY A 8 -43.92 14.55 32.34
N VAL A 9 -42.84 15.31 32.15
CA VAL A 9 -42.22 15.55 30.83
C VAL A 9 -41.10 14.54 30.62
N ARG A 10 -41.13 13.81 29.50
CA ARG A 10 -40.03 12.94 29.07
C ARG A 10 -39.36 13.56 27.86
N VAL A 11 -38.04 13.58 27.89
CA VAL A 11 -37.24 13.74 26.67
C VAL A 11 -36.76 12.35 26.29
N VAL A 12 -37.11 11.92 25.09
CA VAL A 12 -36.55 10.74 24.46
C VAL A 12 -35.60 11.26 23.40
N GLU A 13 -34.33 10.90 23.52
CA GLU A 13 -33.36 11.19 22.49
C GLU A 13 -33.61 10.24 21.32
N VAL A 14 -34.19 10.79 20.25
CA VAL A 14 -34.43 10.06 19.00
C VAL A 14 -33.19 10.25 18.13
N ASN A 15 -32.35 9.22 18.10
CA ASN A 15 -31.14 9.17 17.29
C ASN A 15 -31.46 8.58 15.90
N GLU A 16 -32.06 9.40 15.04
CA GLU A 16 -32.35 9.07 13.64
C GLU A 16 -31.32 9.76 12.73
N GLY A 17 -30.50 8.97 12.05
CA GLY A 17 -29.49 9.49 11.11
C GLY A 17 -28.57 8.40 10.56
N THR A 18 -28.14 8.58 9.31
CA THR A 18 -27.17 7.68 8.68
C THR A 18 -25.82 7.80 9.38
N ARG A 19 -25.27 6.66 9.82
CA ARG A 19 -23.94 6.63 10.46
C ARG A 19 -22.86 6.86 9.41
N SER A 20 -21.99 7.84 9.65
CA SER A 20 -20.88 8.14 8.74
C SER A 20 -19.82 7.03 8.75
N ILE A 21 -19.39 6.59 7.58
CA ILE A 21 -18.31 5.61 7.41
C ILE A 21 -16.97 6.34 7.24
N THR A 22 -16.09 6.18 8.22
CA THR A 22 -14.71 6.69 8.16
C THR A 22 -13.84 5.75 7.35
N THR A 23 -13.03 6.29 6.43
CA THR A 23 -12.04 5.47 5.71
C THR A 23 -10.94 5.03 6.67
N VAL A 24 -10.51 3.77 6.58
CA VAL A 24 -9.37 3.27 7.36
C VAL A 24 -8.08 4.03 7.03
N SER A 25 -7.17 4.13 8.00
CA SER A 25 -5.84 4.70 7.74
C SER A 25 -5.08 3.83 6.73
N THR A 26 -4.54 4.45 5.68
CA THR A 26 -3.85 3.76 4.58
C THR A 26 -2.33 3.93 4.61
N ALA A 27 -1.84 4.97 5.30
CA ALA A 27 -0.45 5.41 5.36
C ALA A 27 0.32 4.88 6.59
N ILE A 28 0.03 3.65 7.03
CA ILE A 28 0.77 3.02 8.15
C ILE A 28 1.82 2.08 7.57
N VAL A 29 3.09 2.40 7.81
CA VAL A 29 4.23 1.58 7.38
C VAL A 29 4.44 0.44 8.37
N GLY A 30 4.75 -0.75 7.87
CA GLY A 30 5.21 -1.91 8.63
C GLY A 30 6.54 -2.37 8.08
N MET A 31 7.59 -2.28 8.88
CA MET A 31 8.95 -2.60 8.43
C MET A 31 9.60 -3.61 9.37
N VAL A 32 10.34 -4.55 8.80
CA VAL A 32 11.24 -5.45 9.53
C VAL A 32 12.67 -5.08 9.17
N CYS A 33 13.55 -5.04 10.17
CA CYS A 33 14.92 -4.57 9.99
C CYS A 33 15.87 -5.18 11.01
N THR A 34 17.16 -5.08 10.72
CA THR A 34 18.26 -5.41 11.64
C THR A 34 18.88 -4.12 12.19
N GLY A 35 19.65 -4.23 13.27
CA GLY A 35 20.32 -3.09 13.91
C GLY A 35 20.73 -3.42 15.34
N ASP A 36 21.83 -4.13 15.52
CA ASP A 36 22.22 -4.70 16.81
C ASP A 36 22.52 -3.64 17.87
N ASP A 37 23.04 -2.49 17.44
CA ASP A 37 23.38 -1.32 18.26
C ASP A 37 22.19 -0.37 18.52
N ALA A 38 20.99 -0.67 18.01
CA ALA A 38 19.79 0.09 18.33
C ALA A 38 19.43 -0.01 19.82
N ASP A 39 18.87 1.08 20.38
CA ASP A 39 18.42 1.11 21.78
C ASP A 39 17.41 -0.02 22.03
N ALA A 40 17.79 -1.00 22.85
CA ALA A 40 16.98 -2.20 23.06
C ALA A 40 15.66 -1.95 23.81
N LYS A 41 15.51 -0.80 24.50
CA LYS A 41 14.25 -0.41 25.14
C LYS A 41 13.30 0.23 24.14
N MET A 42 13.83 1.05 23.23
CA MET A 42 13.06 1.66 22.15
C MET A 42 12.69 0.61 21.09
N PHE A 43 13.64 -0.26 20.74
CA PHE A 43 13.51 -1.27 19.69
C PHE A 43 13.76 -2.67 20.26
N PRO A 44 12.90 -3.22 21.11
CA PRO A 44 13.03 -4.60 21.57
C PRO A 44 12.99 -5.59 20.39
N LEU A 45 13.79 -6.67 20.50
CA LEU A 45 13.82 -7.70 19.47
C LEU A 45 12.46 -8.41 19.36
N ASN A 46 12.04 -8.68 18.12
CA ASN A 46 10.86 -9.46 17.76
C ASN A 46 9.55 -8.93 18.38
N GLN A 47 9.47 -7.62 18.57
CA GLN A 47 8.27 -6.95 19.07
C GLN A 47 7.93 -5.75 18.17
N PRO A 48 6.66 -5.59 17.78
CA PRO A 48 6.25 -4.43 17.01
C PRO A 48 6.29 -3.19 17.91
N VAL A 49 6.94 -2.14 17.43
CA VAL A 49 7.04 -0.85 18.09
C VAL A 49 6.36 0.20 17.23
N LEU A 50 5.48 0.99 17.85
CA LEU A 50 4.84 2.13 17.19
C LEU A 50 5.77 3.35 17.22
N ILE A 51 6.10 3.87 16.04
CA ILE A 51 6.83 5.11 15.86
C ILE A 51 5.87 6.15 15.26
N THR A 52 5.70 7.27 15.97
CA THR A 52 4.90 8.41 15.52
C THR A 52 5.75 9.55 14.96
N ASP A 53 7.05 9.55 15.23
CA ASP A 53 8.03 10.46 14.64
C ASP A 53 9.28 9.67 14.25
N VAL A 54 9.38 9.36 12.96
CA VAL A 54 10.48 8.58 12.37
C VAL A 54 11.84 9.27 12.52
N LEU A 55 11.88 10.60 12.51
CA LEU A 55 13.13 11.37 12.60
C LEU A 55 13.66 11.39 14.04
N THR A 56 12.79 11.56 15.03
CA THR A 56 13.20 11.47 16.43
C THR A 56 13.61 10.05 16.80
N ALA A 57 12.92 9.04 16.24
CA ALA A 57 13.22 7.64 16.48
C ALA A 57 14.56 7.19 15.86
N SER A 58 14.99 7.77 14.73
CA SER A 58 16.27 7.43 14.09
C SER A 58 17.48 7.73 14.98
N GLY A 59 17.39 8.72 15.88
CA GLY A 59 18.43 9.00 16.88
C GLY A 59 18.67 7.86 17.89
N LYS A 60 17.79 6.86 17.96
CA LYS A 60 17.93 5.65 18.80
C LYS A 60 18.10 4.36 17.98
N ALA A 61 18.19 4.48 16.65
CA ALA A 61 18.24 3.35 15.75
C ALA A 61 19.62 2.70 15.62
N GLY A 62 20.66 3.32 16.20
CA GLY A 62 22.05 2.90 15.99
C GLY A 62 22.55 3.25 14.59
N GLU A 63 23.68 2.67 14.20
CA GLU A 63 24.33 2.86 12.90
C GLU A 63 24.48 1.52 12.13
N SER A 64 24.35 0.40 12.82
CA SER A 64 24.43 -0.95 12.24
C SER A 64 23.12 -1.38 11.55
N GLY A 65 23.22 -2.39 10.68
CA GLY A 65 22.07 -2.98 10.00
C GLY A 65 21.29 -1.99 9.11
N THR A 66 19.99 -2.24 8.99
CA THR A 66 19.12 -1.51 8.04
C THR A 66 18.18 -0.52 8.72
N LEU A 67 17.99 -0.59 10.05
CA LEU A 67 16.98 0.20 10.77
C LEU A 67 17.15 1.72 10.57
N ALA A 68 18.33 2.27 10.89
CA ALA A 68 18.57 3.71 10.85
C ALA A 68 18.42 4.27 9.43
N ARG A 69 19.06 3.62 8.46
CA ARG A 69 19.01 3.98 7.03
C ARG A 69 17.58 3.94 6.50
N SER A 70 16.78 2.98 6.93
CA SER A 70 15.40 2.85 6.45
C SER A 70 14.46 3.89 7.07
N LEU A 71 14.64 4.21 8.37
CA LEU A 71 13.88 5.28 9.03
C LEU A 71 14.20 6.65 8.42
N ASP A 72 15.48 6.94 8.19
CA ASP A 72 15.91 8.14 7.48
C ASP A 72 15.33 8.18 6.05
N ALA A 73 15.36 7.03 5.37
CA ALA A 73 14.85 6.94 4.02
C ALA A 73 13.34 7.24 3.91
N ILE A 74 12.57 6.82 4.92
CA ILE A 74 11.15 7.12 5.07
C ILE A 74 10.97 8.62 5.41
N ALA A 75 11.74 9.13 6.37
CA ALA A 75 11.66 10.50 6.87
C ALA A 75 11.88 11.57 5.78
N ASP A 76 12.76 11.29 4.82
CA ASP A 76 13.00 12.16 3.65
C ASP A 76 11.76 12.33 2.76
N GLN A 77 10.85 11.35 2.75
CA GLN A 77 9.63 11.43 1.94
C GLN A 77 8.47 12.01 2.75
N ALA A 78 8.22 11.47 3.95
CA ALA A 78 7.13 11.84 4.84
C ALA A 78 7.42 11.39 6.29
N LYS A 79 6.55 11.75 7.23
CA LYS A 79 6.64 11.32 8.63
C LYS A 79 5.44 10.44 9.04
N PRO A 80 5.25 9.28 8.38
CA PRO A 80 4.09 8.45 8.65
C PRO A 80 4.24 7.69 9.97
N VAL A 81 3.10 7.27 10.50
CA VAL A 81 3.06 6.27 11.58
C VAL A 81 3.70 4.98 11.06
N THR A 82 4.72 4.51 11.77
CA THR A 82 5.53 3.36 11.34
C THR A 82 5.59 2.32 12.45
N VAL A 83 5.22 1.08 12.13
CA VAL A 83 5.40 -0.09 12.97
C VAL A 83 6.71 -0.74 12.58
N VAL A 84 7.67 -0.79 13.52
CA VAL A 84 8.97 -1.42 13.30
C VAL A 84 9.06 -2.70 14.11
N VAL A 85 9.55 -3.76 13.47
CA VAL A 85 9.97 -5.00 14.15
C VAL A 85 11.46 -5.17 13.93
N ARG A 86 12.25 -4.97 14.98
CA ARG A 86 13.69 -5.25 14.95
C ARG A 86 13.94 -6.73 15.16
N VAL A 87 14.79 -7.35 14.35
CA VAL A 87 15.23 -8.75 14.50
C VAL A 87 16.74 -8.80 14.71
N PRO A 88 17.27 -9.85 15.36
CA PRO A 88 18.73 -10.00 15.49
C PRO A 88 19.36 -10.24 14.13
N GLN A 89 20.50 -9.60 13.86
CA GLN A 89 21.36 -9.96 12.73
C GLN A 89 21.98 -11.34 13.01
N GLY A 90 21.92 -12.24 12.03
CA GLY A 90 22.60 -13.54 12.10
C GLY A 90 24.08 -13.43 11.75
N GLU A 91 24.88 -14.46 12.05
CA GLU A 91 26.27 -14.52 11.60
C GLU A 91 26.38 -14.72 10.09
N THR A 92 25.33 -15.29 9.49
CA THR A 92 25.18 -15.47 8.04
C THR A 92 23.90 -14.80 7.51
N GLU A 93 23.84 -14.58 6.19
CA GLU A 93 22.63 -14.04 5.54
C GLU A 93 21.44 -15.01 5.66
N ASP A 94 21.70 -16.33 5.70
CA ASP A 94 20.65 -17.35 5.86
C ASP A 94 20.05 -17.31 7.27
N GLU A 95 20.88 -17.13 8.30
CA GLU A 95 20.42 -16.92 9.68
C GLU A 95 19.64 -15.61 9.80
N THR A 96 20.11 -14.54 9.17
CA THR A 96 19.41 -13.25 9.13
C THR A 96 18.05 -13.39 8.45
N THR A 97 18.00 -14.04 7.29
CA THR A 97 16.76 -14.38 6.57
C THR A 97 15.79 -15.17 7.46
N THR A 98 16.30 -16.15 8.21
CA THR A 98 15.50 -16.95 9.16
C THR A 98 14.89 -16.07 10.27
N ASN A 99 15.69 -15.17 10.84
CA ASN A 99 15.25 -14.25 11.89
C ASN A 99 14.19 -13.24 11.37
N ILE A 100 14.35 -12.76 10.13
CA ILE A 100 13.41 -11.85 9.46
C ILE A 100 12.07 -12.52 9.18
N ILE A 101 12.08 -13.74 8.62
CA ILE A 101 10.86 -14.53 8.38
C ILE A 101 10.15 -14.79 9.71
N GLY A 102 10.92 -15.19 10.72
CA GLY A 102 10.43 -15.44 12.06
C GLY A 102 9.48 -16.64 12.15
N ALA A 103 9.00 -16.87 13.36
CA ALA A 103 8.21 -18.03 13.74
C ALA A 103 7.13 -17.65 14.75
N VAL A 104 6.36 -18.65 15.16
CA VAL A 104 5.51 -18.57 16.35
C VAL A 104 6.20 -19.39 17.43
N THR A 105 6.53 -18.77 18.56
CA THR A 105 7.15 -19.48 19.69
C THR A 105 6.16 -20.45 20.35
N ALA A 106 6.64 -21.34 21.21
CA ALA A 106 5.77 -22.27 21.94
C ALA A 106 4.70 -21.56 22.79
N GLU A 107 4.98 -20.34 23.23
CA GLU A 107 4.08 -19.47 23.97
C GLU A 107 3.11 -18.68 23.06
N GLY A 108 3.12 -18.94 21.75
CA GLY A 108 2.24 -18.29 20.77
C GLY A 108 2.72 -16.89 20.33
N LYS A 109 3.94 -16.46 20.72
CA LYS A 109 4.45 -15.15 20.33
C LYS A 109 4.96 -15.19 18.89
N LYS A 110 4.48 -14.27 18.06
CA LYS A 110 4.96 -14.09 16.68
C LYS A 110 6.24 -13.28 16.67
N THR A 111 7.25 -13.73 15.93
CA THR A 111 8.55 -13.06 15.74
C THR A 111 8.76 -12.66 14.28
N GLY A 112 9.81 -11.87 13.98
CA GLY A 112 10.08 -11.39 12.61
C GLY A 112 8.89 -10.70 11.97
N MET A 113 8.70 -10.88 10.67
CA MET A 113 7.56 -10.31 9.92
C MET A 113 6.20 -10.79 10.41
N LYS A 114 6.11 -11.99 10.99
CA LYS A 114 4.85 -12.50 11.57
C LYS A 114 4.40 -11.64 12.75
N ALA A 115 5.31 -10.91 13.42
CA ALA A 115 4.97 -9.99 14.49
C ALA A 115 4.13 -8.79 13.99
N LEU A 116 4.23 -8.41 12.71
CA LEU A 116 3.39 -7.35 12.11
C LEU A 116 1.90 -7.70 12.17
N LEU A 117 1.53 -8.98 12.14
CA LEU A 117 0.15 -9.46 12.30
C LEU A 117 -0.45 -9.15 13.68
N SER A 118 0.40 -8.87 14.67
CA SER A 118 -0.03 -8.54 16.03
C SER A 118 -0.09 -7.02 16.28
N ALA A 119 0.29 -6.20 15.31
CA ALA A 119 0.35 -4.74 15.49
C ALA A 119 -1.03 -4.15 15.83
N GLN A 120 -2.10 -4.62 15.19
CA GLN A 120 -3.45 -4.08 15.44
C GLN A 120 -3.93 -4.35 16.87
N SER A 121 -3.67 -5.54 17.41
CA SER A 121 -4.09 -5.90 18.76
C SER A 121 -3.18 -5.31 19.85
N GLN A 122 -1.89 -5.17 19.59
CA GLN A 122 -0.92 -4.67 20.58
C GLN A 122 -0.78 -3.15 20.58
N LEU A 123 -0.88 -2.52 19.40
CA LEU A 123 -0.58 -1.10 19.19
C LEU A 123 -1.78 -0.29 18.69
N GLY A 124 -2.90 -0.95 18.38
CA GLY A 124 -4.11 -0.29 17.87
C GLY A 124 -4.02 0.15 16.41
N VAL A 125 -2.93 -0.19 15.69
CA VAL A 125 -2.71 0.21 14.30
C VAL A 125 -2.43 -0.99 13.41
N LYS A 126 -2.91 -0.94 12.16
CA LYS A 126 -2.73 -2.00 11.17
C LYS A 126 -1.77 -1.52 10.07
N PRO A 127 -0.56 -2.07 9.93
CA PRO A 127 0.35 -1.69 8.87
C PRO A 127 -0.17 -2.16 7.51
N ARG A 128 -0.11 -1.27 6.50
CA ARG A 128 -0.62 -1.49 5.14
C ARG A 128 0.40 -1.22 4.04
N ILE A 129 1.57 -0.69 4.40
CA ILE A 129 2.70 -0.44 3.52
C ILE A 129 3.87 -1.23 4.09
N LEU A 130 4.27 -2.31 3.43
CA LEU A 130 5.17 -3.32 4.01
C LEU A 130 6.49 -3.40 3.25
N GLY A 131 7.59 -3.65 3.96
CA GLY A 131 8.89 -3.89 3.33
C GLY A 131 9.94 -4.40 4.32
N VAL A 132 11.01 -4.99 3.78
CA VAL A 132 12.19 -5.41 4.56
C VAL A 132 13.45 -4.86 3.89
N PRO A 133 13.66 -3.53 3.92
CA PRO A 133 14.68 -2.91 3.09
C PRO A 133 16.08 -3.47 3.37
N GLY A 134 16.76 -3.88 2.30
CA GLY A 134 18.11 -4.44 2.35
C GLY A 134 18.18 -5.94 2.63
N HIS A 135 17.06 -6.61 2.93
CA HIS A 135 17.00 -8.05 3.17
C HIS A 135 15.81 -8.72 2.45
N ASP A 136 15.33 -8.15 1.35
CA ASP A 136 14.21 -8.70 0.57
C ASP A 136 14.61 -9.95 -0.26
N THR A 137 15.35 -10.89 0.33
CA THR A 137 15.73 -12.15 -0.33
C THR A 137 14.49 -12.88 -0.83
N LYS A 138 14.63 -13.80 -1.80
CA LYS A 138 13.46 -14.52 -2.36
C LYS A 138 12.61 -15.18 -1.27
N ALA A 139 13.23 -15.77 -0.26
CA ALA A 139 12.52 -16.37 0.87
C ALA A 139 11.77 -15.33 1.72
N VAL A 140 12.39 -14.19 2.00
CA VAL A 140 11.75 -13.07 2.71
C VAL A 140 10.59 -12.50 1.89
N ALA A 141 10.79 -12.28 0.59
CA ALA A 141 9.77 -11.77 -0.31
C ALA A 141 8.53 -12.68 -0.37
N THR A 142 8.73 -14.00 -0.52
CA THR A 142 7.63 -14.98 -0.51
C THR A 142 6.81 -14.92 0.78
N GLU A 143 7.47 -14.89 1.93
CA GLU A 143 6.78 -14.82 3.22
C GLU A 143 6.13 -13.45 3.47
N LEU A 144 6.76 -12.35 3.03
CA LEU A 144 6.21 -11.01 3.18
C LEU A 144 4.92 -10.84 2.38
N LEU A 145 4.80 -11.46 1.20
CA LEU A 145 3.56 -11.43 0.41
C LEU A 145 2.40 -12.16 1.13
N SER A 146 2.68 -13.27 1.81
CA SER A 146 1.69 -13.97 2.66
C SER A 146 1.23 -13.10 3.84
N VAL A 147 2.18 -12.39 4.47
CA VAL A 147 1.86 -11.39 5.52
C VAL A 147 1.04 -10.24 4.94
N ALA A 148 1.37 -9.76 3.74
CA ALA A 148 0.64 -8.68 3.07
C ALA A 148 -0.82 -9.06 2.78
N GLN A 149 -1.06 -10.29 2.31
CA GLN A 149 -2.42 -10.84 2.13
C GLN A 149 -3.20 -10.85 3.44
N SER A 150 -2.59 -11.37 4.50
CA SER A 150 -3.21 -11.47 5.84
C SER A 150 -3.55 -10.08 6.42
N LEU A 151 -2.68 -9.10 6.21
CA LEU A 151 -2.89 -7.73 6.64
C LEU A 151 -3.78 -6.93 5.68
N ARG A 152 -4.12 -7.44 4.49
CA ARG A 152 -4.66 -6.61 3.41
C ARG A 152 -3.80 -5.34 3.24
N GLY A 153 -2.48 -5.54 3.23
CA GLY A 153 -1.47 -4.54 2.99
C GLY A 153 -0.77 -4.76 1.64
N PHE A 154 0.17 -3.88 1.32
CA PHE A 154 0.92 -3.91 0.07
C PHE A 154 2.42 -3.88 0.35
N ALA A 155 3.16 -4.81 -0.24
CA ALA A 155 4.60 -5.01 -0.03
C ALA A 155 5.42 -4.44 -1.18
N TYR A 156 6.48 -3.70 -0.84
CA TYR A 156 7.51 -3.29 -1.81
C TYR A 156 8.74 -4.15 -1.62
N LEU A 157 9.17 -4.78 -2.70
CA LEU A 157 10.22 -5.80 -2.74
C LEU A 157 11.32 -5.36 -3.70
N SER A 158 12.58 -5.64 -3.37
CA SER A 158 13.67 -5.51 -4.34
C SER A 158 13.81 -6.80 -5.13
N ALA A 159 14.23 -6.72 -6.40
CA ALA A 159 14.73 -7.89 -7.13
C ALA A 159 16.11 -8.27 -6.56
N TYR A 160 16.09 -8.87 -5.38
CA TYR A 160 17.24 -8.97 -4.50
C TYR A 160 18.40 -9.72 -5.16
N GLY A 161 19.58 -9.10 -5.11
CA GLY A 161 20.81 -9.66 -5.68
C GLY A 161 20.93 -9.58 -7.21
N CYS A 162 19.87 -9.17 -7.93
CA CYS A 162 19.89 -9.07 -9.39
C CYS A 162 20.77 -7.91 -9.86
N LYS A 163 21.62 -8.17 -10.85
CA LYS A 163 22.57 -7.21 -11.45
C LYS A 163 22.16 -6.78 -12.86
N THR A 164 21.26 -7.53 -13.50
CA THR A 164 20.83 -7.25 -14.87
C THR A 164 19.31 -7.20 -15.00
N VAL A 165 18.83 -6.54 -16.06
CA VAL A 165 17.41 -6.50 -16.44
C VAL A 165 16.84 -7.92 -16.57
N GLN A 166 17.58 -8.82 -17.22
CA GLN A 166 17.11 -10.20 -17.45
C GLN A 166 16.98 -10.99 -16.13
N GLU A 167 17.93 -10.83 -15.21
CA GLU A 167 17.85 -11.45 -13.88
C GLU A 167 16.63 -10.95 -13.10
N ALA A 168 16.34 -9.64 -13.16
CA ALA A 168 15.17 -9.07 -12.50
C ALA A 168 13.84 -9.62 -13.08
N ILE A 169 13.77 -9.78 -14.41
CA ILE A 169 12.60 -10.38 -15.09
C ILE A 169 12.42 -11.85 -14.68
N THR A 170 13.50 -12.63 -14.69
CA THR A 170 13.43 -14.03 -14.24
C THR A 170 13.12 -14.14 -12.74
N TYR A 171 13.61 -13.21 -11.91
CA TYR A 171 13.28 -13.14 -10.49
C TYR A 171 11.77 -12.90 -10.29
N ARG A 172 11.17 -12.03 -11.10
CA ARG A 172 9.73 -11.72 -11.06
C ARG A 172 8.81 -12.91 -11.32
N GLU A 173 9.24 -13.91 -12.10
CA GLU A 173 8.46 -15.12 -12.39
C GLU A 173 8.17 -15.98 -11.14
N ASN A 174 8.87 -15.75 -10.03
CA ASN A 174 8.66 -16.50 -8.78
C ASN A 174 7.40 -16.07 -8.00
N PHE A 175 6.66 -15.06 -8.44
CA PHE A 175 5.56 -14.45 -7.69
C PHE A 175 4.29 -14.26 -8.53
N SER A 176 3.13 -14.35 -7.87
CA SER A 176 1.80 -14.13 -8.49
C SER A 176 0.86 -13.28 -7.61
N GLN A 177 1.35 -12.80 -6.45
CA GLN A 177 0.54 -12.13 -5.44
C GLN A 177 0.35 -10.65 -5.81
N ARG A 178 -0.91 -10.25 -6.02
CA ARG A 178 -1.30 -8.87 -6.31
C ARG A 178 -0.94 -7.85 -5.22
N GLU A 179 -0.59 -8.32 -4.02
CA GLU A 179 -0.18 -7.54 -2.87
C GLU A 179 1.28 -7.07 -2.90
N GLY A 180 2.04 -7.39 -3.96
CA GLY A 180 3.44 -7.01 -4.11
C GLY A 180 3.73 -6.05 -5.26
N MET A 181 4.80 -5.28 -5.13
CA MET A 181 5.47 -4.61 -6.24
C MET A 181 6.96 -4.89 -6.17
N LEU A 182 7.51 -5.40 -7.27
CA LEU A 182 8.94 -5.68 -7.41
C LEU A 182 9.64 -4.47 -8.03
N ILE A 183 10.74 -4.06 -7.43
CA ILE A 183 11.51 -2.89 -7.81
C ILE A 183 12.93 -3.31 -8.20
N TRP A 184 13.43 -2.80 -9.32
CA TRP A 184 14.82 -2.91 -9.71
C TRP A 184 15.25 -1.73 -10.60
N PRO A 185 16.43 -1.12 -10.40
CA PRO A 185 17.45 -1.42 -9.38
C PRO A 185 17.19 -0.64 -8.07
N ASP A 186 18.24 -0.29 -7.33
CA ASP A 186 18.20 0.58 -6.15
C ASP A 186 18.62 2.03 -6.50
N PHE A 187 18.43 2.96 -5.55
CA PHE A 187 19.07 4.26 -5.63
C PHE A 187 20.47 4.23 -5.02
N THR A 188 21.24 5.28 -5.28
CA THR A 188 22.46 5.59 -4.53
C THR A 188 22.30 6.91 -3.77
N GLY A 189 23.04 7.06 -2.68
CA GLY A 189 22.99 8.22 -1.80
C GLY A 189 24.23 8.32 -0.93
N TRP A 190 24.47 9.50 -0.35
CA TRP A 190 25.57 9.69 0.61
C TRP A 190 25.22 9.06 1.96
N ASP A 191 26.01 8.09 2.42
CA ASP A 191 25.91 7.51 3.76
C ASP A 191 26.87 8.24 4.70
N THR A 192 26.31 8.91 5.72
CA THR A 192 27.09 9.72 6.68
C THR A 192 27.90 8.88 7.67
N VAL A 193 27.55 7.61 7.87
CA VAL A 193 28.33 6.67 8.70
C VAL A 193 29.55 6.20 7.91
N LEU A 194 29.35 5.81 6.66
CA LEU A 194 30.43 5.35 5.78
C LEU A 194 31.28 6.50 5.21
N ASN A 195 30.76 7.74 5.24
CA ASN A 195 31.35 8.91 4.59
C ASN A 195 31.65 8.66 3.10
N ALA A 196 30.72 7.98 2.43
CA ALA A 196 30.84 7.59 1.03
C ALA A 196 29.45 7.43 0.39
N GLU A 197 29.42 7.35 -0.94
CA GLU A 197 28.22 6.93 -1.65
C GLU A 197 27.94 5.44 -1.36
N ALA A 198 26.71 5.13 -1.02
CA ALA A 198 26.24 3.79 -0.71
C ALA A 198 24.85 3.55 -1.31
N THR A 199 24.38 2.31 -1.21
CA THR A 199 23.03 1.93 -1.65
C THR A 199 21.99 2.64 -0.79
N ALA A 200 21.09 3.38 -1.44
CA ALA A 200 19.88 3.91 -0.85
C ALA A 200 18.71 3.01 -1.28
N TYR A 201 18.31 2.09 -0.39
CA TYR A 201 17.33 1.05 -0.71
C TYR A 201 16.03 1.62 -1.28
N ALA A 202 15.71 1.24 -2.51
CA ALA A 202 14.51 1.73 -3.19
C ALA A 202 13.23 1.26 -2.48
N THR A 203 13.25 0.10 -1.84
CA THR A 203 12.14 -0.39 -1.02
C THR A 203 11.86 0.54 0.17
N ALA A 204 12.89 0.99 0.92
CA ALA A 204 12.69 1.95 2.01
C ALA A 204 12.12 3.29 1.52
N ARG A 205 12.63 3.79 0.37
CA ARG A 205 12.11 5.00 -0.28
C ARG A 205 10.66 4.83 -0.73
N ALA A 206 10.30 3.66 -1.24
CA ALA A 206 8.93 3.32 -1.63
C ALA A 206 7.99 3.32 -0.43
N LEU A 207 8.41 2.82 0.74
CA LEU A 207 7.58 2.86 1.96
C LEU A 207 7.20 4.29 2.35
N GLY A 208 8.19 5.18 2.44
CA GLY A 208 7.95 6.58 2.79
C GLY A 208 7.16 7.32 1.72
N LEU A 209 7.49 7.09 0.43
CA LEU A 209 6.82 7.76 -0.67
C LEU A 209 5.37 7.31 -0.82
N ARG A 210 5.08 6.02 -0.62
CA ARG A 210 3.71 5.50 -0.61
C ARG A 210 2.87 6.16 0.47
N ALA A 211 3.43 6.30 1.67
CA ALA A 211 2.75 6.98 2.77
C ALA A 211 2.50 8.45 2.45
N LYS A 212 3.49 9.16 1.88
CA LYS A 212 3.34 10.53 1.39
C LYS A 212 2.21 10.67 0.38
N ILE A 213 2.15 9.78 -0.61
CA ILE A 213 1.11 9.83 -1.65
C ILE A 213 -0.26 9.59 -1.02
N ASP A 214 -0.38 8.63 -0.10
CA ASP A 214 -1.64 8.35 0.60
C ASP A 214 -2.15 9.56 1.40
N GLU A 215 -1.26 10.29 2.07
CA GLU A 215 -1.59 11.48 2.86
C GLU A 215 -1.93 12.70 2.00
N GLN A 216 -1.22 12.91 0.89
CA GLN A 216 -1.31 14.14 0.10
C GLN A 216 -2.27 14.04 -1.10
N THR A 217 -2.41 12.85 -1.67
CA THR A 217 -3.20 12.61 -2.89
C THR A 217 -4.24 11.53 -2.67
N GLY A 218 -3.87 10.43 -2.02
CA GLY A 218 -4.71 9.27 -1.77
C GLY A 218 -4.17 7.97 -2.36
N TRP A 219 -4.68 6.84 -1.86
CA TRP A 219 -4.27 5.49 -2.30
C TRP A 219 -4.59 5.19 -3.77
N HIS A 220 -5.47 5.99 -4.40
CA HIS A 220 -5.86 5.84 -5.80
C HIS A 220 -4.74 6.24 -6.78
N LYS A 221 -3.73 7.01 -6.33
CA LYS A 221 -2.54 7.34 -7.11
C LYS A 221 -1.46 6.28 -6.91
N SER A 222 -0.89 5.74 -8.00
CA SER A 222 0.26 4.81 -7.93
C SER A 222 1.57 5.49 -7.53
N LEU A 223 2.56 4.69 -7.11
CA LEU A 223 3.93 5.12 -6.78
C LEU A 223 4.64 5.77 -7.97
N SER A 224 4.28 5.36 -9.19
CA SER A 224 4.90 5.80 -10.46
C SER A 224 4.87 7.33 -10.64
N ASN A 225 5.96 7.86 -11.21
CA ASN A 225 6.14 9.25 -11.62
C ASN A 225 6.02 10.28 -10.49
N VAL A 226 6.33 9.90 -9.25
CA VAL A 226 6.45 10.81 -8.11
C VAL A 226 7.92 11.04 -7.79
N GLY A 227 8.31 12.29 -7.51
CA GLY A 227 9.70 12.65 -7.20
C GLY A 227 10.17 12.04 -5.88
N VAL A 228 11.38 11.49 -5.89
CA VAL A 228 12.03 10.83 -4.74
C VAL A 228 13.07 11.77 -4.12
N ASN A 229 12.94 12.02 -2.82
CA ASN A 229 13.93 12.79 -2.04
C ASN A 229 15.08 11.90 -1.53
N GLY A 230 16.22 12.50 -1.17
CA GLY A 230 17.29 11.81 -0.44
C GLY A 230 18.15 10.84 -1.26
N VAL A 231 18.19 11.01 -2.59
CA VAL A 231 18.94 10.14 -3.51
C VAL A 231 19.78 10.97 -4.48
N THR A 232 20.95 10.45 -4.86
CA THR A 232 21.93 11.11 -5.75
C THR A 232 22.10 10.40 -7.08
N GLY A 233 21.71 9.13 -7.18
CA GLY A 233 21.86 8.31 -8.38
C GLY A 233 20.99 7.06 -8.37
N ILE A 234 21.18 6.24 -9.40
CA ILE A 234 20.55 4.93 -9.59
C ILE A 234 21.70 3.91 -9.62
N SER A 235 21.54 2.78 -8.95
CA SER A 235 22.64 1.82 -8.72
C SER A 235 22.99 0.96 -9.94
N ALA A 236 22.15 0.96 -10.97
CA ALA A 236 22.42 0.35 -12.27
C ALA A 236 21.93 1.25 -13.39
N ASP A 237 22.58 1.14 -14.56
CA ASP A 237 22.15 1.84 -15.76
C ASP A 237 20.84 1.22 -16.26
N VAL A 238 19.81 2.05 -16.40
CA VAL A 238 18.52 1.69 -17.00
C VAL A 238 18.24 2.67 -18.12
N PHE A 239 18.34 2.22 -19.37
CA PHE A 239 17.97 3.07 -20.49
C PHE A 239 16.46 3.36 -20.45
N TRP A 240 16.13 4.64 -20.55
CA TRP A 240 14.76 5.14 -20.60
C TRP A 240 14.67 6.33 -21.55
N ASP A 241 13.63 6.32 -22.36
CA ASP A 241 13.22 7.42 -23.22
C ASP A 241 11.71 7.61 -23.06
N LEU A 242 11.23 8.85 -23.26
CA LEU A 242 9.81 9.16 -23.09
C LEU A 242 8.94 8.60 -24.21
N GLN A 243 9.47 8.55 -25.43
CA GLN A 243 8.72 8.22 -26.64
C GLN A 243 9.07 6.84 -27.18
N ASP A 244 10.30 6.37 -26.97
CA ASP A 244 10.74 5.07 -27.44
C ASP A 244 10.30 3.95 -26.47
N PRO A 245 9.42 3.02 -26.90
CA PRO A 245 9.06 1.87 -26.09
C PRO A 245 10.20 0.83 -25.98
N ALA A 246 11.20 0.84 -26.87
CA ALA A 246 12.30 -0.10 -26.91
C ALA A 246 13.41 0.29 -25.91
N THR A 247 13.06 0.34 -24.63
CA THR A 247 13.93 0.74 -23.53
C THR A 247 14.04 -0.35 -22.47
N ASP A 248 15.11 -0.35 -21.66
CA ASP A 248 15.23 -1.27 -20.52
C ASP A 248 14.06 -1.08 -19.55
N ALA A 249 13.69 0.18 -19.31
CA ALA A 249 12.54 0.52 -18.49
C ALA A 249 11.21 0.01 -19.09
N GLY A 250 11.04 0.06 -20.40
CA GLY A 250 9.88 -0.50 -21.09
C GLY A 250 9.82 -2.02 -20.94
N LEU A 251 10.96 -2.70 -21.13
CA LEU A 251 11.08 -4.15 -20.99
C LEU A 251 10.80 -4.63 -19.56
N LEU A 252 11.35 -3.94 -18.55
CA LEU A 252 11.07 -4.23 -17.14
C LEU A 252 9.58 -4.07 -16.82
N ASN A 253 8.98 -2.94 -17.22
CA ASN A 253 7.57 -2.66 -16.94
C ASN A 253 6.60 -3.60 -17.66
N GLN A 254 6.93 -4.03 -18.88
CA GLN A 254 6.14 -5.04 -19.60
C GLN A 254 6.09 -6.37 -18.85
N ASN A 255 7.13 -6.67 -18.05
CA ASN A 255 7.21 -7.85 -17.20
C ASN A 255 6.90 -7.52 -15.73
N ASP A 256 6.11 -6.48 -15.46
CA ASP A 256 5.66 -6.09 -14.12
C ASP A 256 6.80 -5.84 -13.09
N VAL A 257 7.97 -5.38 -13.56
CA VAL A 257 9.07 -4.91 -12.71
C VAL A 257 9.09 -3.39 -12.77
N THR A 258 8.88 -2.75 -11.61
CA THR A 258 8.97 -1.29 -11.50
C THR A 258 10.43 -0.88 -11.49
N THR A 259 10.79 0.13 -12.30
CA THR A 259 12.16 0.63 -12.38
C THR A 259 12.30 2.06 -11.89
N LEU A 260 13.50 2.61 -12.00
CA LEU A 260 13.86 3.95 -11.56
C LEU A 260 14.31 4.75 -12.78
N VAL A 261 13.85 5.99 -12.91
CA VAL A 261 14.22 6.88 -14.01
C VAL A 261 14.62 8.25 -13.48
N ARG A 262 15.36 9.01 -14.31
CA ARG A 262 15.74 10.39 -14.01
C ARG A 262 15.16 11.35 -15.05
N LYS A 263 14.12 12.07 -14.64
CA LYS A 263 13.53 13.19 -15.39
C LYS A 263 12.92 14.17 -14.40
N ASP A 264 13.45 15.41 -14.39
CA ASP A 264 13.08 16.44 -13.40
C ASP A 264 13.21 15.91 -11.97
N GLY A 265 14.33 15.22 -11.70
CA GLY A 265 14.58 14.45 -10.48
C GLY A 265 14.47 12.94 -10.68
N PHE A 266 14.69 12.20 -9.58
CA PHE A 266 14.58 10.74 -9.55
C PHE A 266 13.14 10.31 -9.28
N ARG A 267 12.68 9.26 -9.96
CA ARG A 267 11.29 8.80 -9.92
C ARG A 267 11.22 7.28 -10.00
N PHE A 268 10.24 6.69 -9.31
CA PHE A 268 9.78 5.35 -9.64
C PHE A 268 9.04 5.38 -10.98
N TRP A 269 9.23 4.34 -11.79
CA TRP A 269 8.66 4.21 -13.12
C TRP A 269 8.11 2.80 -13.30
N GLY A 270 6.82 2.68 -13.00
CA GLY A 270 6.06 1.43 -13.01
C GLY A 270 4.88 1.51 -12.06
N SER A 271 3.71 1.07 -12.52
CA SER A 271 2.47 1.08 -11.74
C SER A 271 1.88 -0.31 -11.50
N ARG A 272 2.52 -1.34 -12.06
CA ARG A 272 2.02 -2.72 -12.02
C ARG A 272 2.46 -3.44 -10.75
N CYS A 273 1.65 -4.39 -10.31
CA CYS A 273 1.91 -5.27 -9.18
C CYS A 273 2.23 -6.69 -9.67
N LEU A 274 2.47 -7.64 -8.76
CA LEU A 274 2.84 -9.03 -9.12
C LEU A 274 1.64 -9.92 -9.48
N SER A 275 0.46 -9.36 -9.71
CA SER A 275 -0.77 -10.13 -9.91
C SER A 275 -0.72 -11.03 -11.14
N ASP A 276 -1.28 -12.24 -11.01
CA ASP A 276 -1.64 -13.12 -12.12
C ASP A 276 -3.04 -12.86 -12.69
N ASP A 277 -3.84 -12.00 -12.04
CA ASP A 277 -5.16 -11.58 -12.48
C ASP A 277 -5.08 -10.18 -13.12
N PRO A 278 -5.36 -10.05 -14.43
CA PRO A 278 -5.39 -8.76 -15.12
C PRO A 278 -6.34 -7.72 -14.51
N LEU A 279 -7.38 -8.15 -13.77
CA LEU A 279 -8.29 -7.24 -13.05
C LEU A 279 -7.61 -6.49 -11.90
N PHE A 280 -6.45 -6.96 -11.42
CA PHE A 280 -5.68 -6.35 -10.35
C PHE A 280 -4.26 -5.97 -10.78
N ALA A 281 -4.03 -5.78 -12.09
CA ALA A 281 -2.70 -5.50 -12.65
C ALA A 281 -1.99 -4.30 -12.01
N PHE A 282 -2.71 -3.29 -11.51
CA PHE A 282 -2.14 -2.07 -10.95
C PHE A 282 -2.09 -2.06 -9.41
N GLU A 283 -1.05 -1.46 -8.85
CA GLU A 283 -0.89 -1.21 -7.42
C GLU A 283 -2.15 -0.61 -6.78
N ASN A 284 -2.65 0.47 -7.38
CA ASN A 284 -3.78 1.21 -6.82
C ASN A 284 -5.10 0.41 -6.90
N TYR A 285 -5.22 -0.58 -7.80
CA TYR A 285 -6.39 -1.46 -7.87
C TYR A 285 -6.40 -2.40 -6.68
N THR A 286 -5.26 -3.05 -6.41
CA THR A 286 -5.13 -3.88 -5.21
C THR A 286 -5.38 -3.09 -3.94
N ARG A 287 -4.74 -1.92 -3.81
CA ARG A 287 -4.93 -1.04 -2.63
C ARG A 287 -6.38 -0.59 -2.48
N THR A 288 -7.05 -0.22 -3.57
CA THR A 288 -8.46 0.20 -3.53
C THR A 288 -9.36 -0.91 -2.96
N ALA A 289 -9.21 -2.14 -3.44
CA ALA A 289 -9.97 -3.27 -2.93
C ALA A 289 -9.73 -3.50 -1.43
N GLN A 290 -8.47 -3.44 -0.99
CA GLN A 290 -8.09 -3.64 0.41
C GLN A 290 -8.68 -2.55 1.32
N VAL A 291 -8.61 -1.28 0.90
CA VAL A 291 -9.15 -0.14 1.63
C VAL A 291 -10.68 -0.24 1.73
N LEU A 292 -11.37 -0.61 0.66
CA LEU A 292 -12.82 -0.77 0.66
C LEU A 292 -13.26 -1.91 1.59
N MET A 293 -12.63 -3.09 1.49
CA MET A 293 -12.95 -4.23 2.35
C MET A 293 -12.89 -3.87 3.84
N ASP A 294 -11.79 -3.26 4.28
CA ASP A 294 -11.62 -2.90 5.69
C ASP A 294 -12.51 -1.71 6.09
N THR A 295 -12.68 -0.70 5.22
CA THR A 295 -13.57 0.44 5.47
C THR A 295 -15.02 0.00 5.69
N MET A 296 -15.52 -0.91 4.85
CA MET A 296 -16.88 -1.40 4.99
C MET A 296 -17.01 -2.34 6.19
N ALA A 297 -16.05 -3.26 6.41
CA ALA A 297 -16.13 -4.19 7.54
C ALA A 297 -16.05 -3.48 8.90
N GLU A 298 -15.06 -2.61 9.10
CA GLU A 298 -14.84 -1.93 10.39
C GLU A 298 -15.99 -0.99 10.74
N ALA A 299 -16.56 -0.29 9.75
CA ALA A 299 -17.66 0.64 9.98
C ALA A 299 -18.99 -0.03 10.34
N HIS A 300 -19.15 -1.33 10.09
CA HIS A 300 -20.37 -2.08 10.39
C HIS A 300 -20.24 -2.99 11.62
N MET A 301 -19.17 -2.85 12.42
CA MET A 301 -19.03 -3.57 13.69
C MET A 301 -20.25 -3.36 14.63
N TRP A 302 -20.89 -2.19 14.57
CA TRP A 302 -22.09 -1.90 15.36
C TRP A 302 -23.31 -2.76 15.00
N ALA A 303 -23.36 -3.32 13.78
CA ALA A 303 -24.47 -4.12 13.28
C ALA A 303 -24.35 -5.59 13.72
N VAL A 304 -23.15 -6.02 14.16
CA VAL A 304 -22.91 -7.36 14.68
C VAL A 304 -23.81 -7.60 15.90
N ASP A 305 -24.40 -8.79 15.96
CA ASP A 305 -25.32 -9.26 17.01
C ASP A 305 -26.62 -8.44 17.20
N LYS A 306 -26.93 -7.53 16.29
CA LYS A 306 -28.25 -6.87 16.28
C LYS A 306 -29.35 -7.80 15.75
N PRO A 307 -30.61 -7.62 16.19
CA PRO A 307 -31.73 -8.39 15.65
C PRO A 307 -31.85 -8.20 14.14
N LEU A 308 -31.71 -9.29 13.39
CA LEU A 308 -31.84 -9.27 11.93
C LEU A 308 -33.28 -8.92 11.55
N ASN A 309 -33.44 -7.74 10.96
CA ASN A 309 -34.71 -7.23 10.46
C ASN A 309 -34.48 -6.42 9.17
N PRO A 310 -35.51 -6.19 8.34
CA PRO A 310 -35.35 -5.47 7.07
C PRO A 310 -34.80 -4.05 7.21
N SER A 311 -35.10 -3.35 8.31
CA SER A 311 -34.56 -2.02 8.55
C SER A 311 -33.05 -2.04 8.78
N LEU A 312 -32.53 -3.04 9.52
CA LEU A 312 -31.08 -3.21 9.70
C LEU A 312 -30.36 -3.38 8.35
N ALA A 313 -30.90 -4.22 7.45
CA ALA A 313 -30.32 -4.41 6.12
C ALA A 313 -30.36 -3.12 5.29
N ARG A 314 -31.47 -2.37 5.35
CA ARG A 314 -31.60 -1.08 4.67
C ARG A 314 -30.58 -0.06 5.20
N ASP A 315 -30.43 0.06 6.51
CA ASP A 315 -29.50 1.00 7.14
C ASP A 315 -28.04 0.73 6.71
N ILE A 316 -27.66 -0.56 6.62
CA ILE A 316 -26.34 -0.98 6.13
C ILE A 316 -26.15 -0.56 4.67
N ILE A 317 -27.11 -0.88 3.79
CA ILE A 317 -27.04 -0.55 2.36
C ILE A 317 -26.97 0.97 2.15
N GLU A 318 -27.80 1.74 2.85
CA GLU A 318 -27.80 3.20 2.75
C GLU A 318 -26.48 3.81 3.24
N GLY A 319 -25.89 3.27 4.31
CA GLY A 319 -24.57 3.66 4.80
C GLY A 319 -23.46 3.40 3.78
N ILE A 320 -23.41 2.19 3.21
CA ILE A 320 -22.43 1.82 2.17
C ILE A 320 -22.60 2.70 0.93
N ARG A 321 -23.83 2.87 0.44
CA ARG A 321 -24.12 3.74 -0.73
C ARG A 321 -23.70 5.18 -0.47
N ALA A 322 -23.96 5.73 0.72
CA ALA A 322 -23.53 7.07 1.09
C ALA A 322 -22.00 7.20 1.04
N LYS A 323 -21.28 6.20 1.55
CA LYS A 323 -19.81 6.17 1.48
C LYS A 323 -19.29 6.07 0.05
N MET A 324 -19.86 5.18 -0.78
CA MET A 324 -19.45 5.04 -2.18
C MET A 324 -19.63 6.35 -2.95
N ARG A 325 -20.78 7.03 -2.79
CA ARG A 325 -21.00 8.36 -3.38
C ARG A 325 -19.96 9.38 -2.92
N SER A 326 -19.60 9.38 -1.64
CA SER A 326 -18.55 10.24 -1.11
C SER A 326 -17.18 9.96 -1.75
N LEU A 327 -16.82 8.69 -1.92
CA LEU A 327 -15.55 8.29 -2.53
C LEU A 327 -15.50 8.65 -4.02
N VAL A 328 -16.60 8.47 -4.75
CA VAL A 328 -16.73 8.89 -6.16
C VAL A 328 -16.62 10.41 -6.29
N SER A 329 -17.33 11.17 -5.45
CA SER A 329 -17.26 12.63 -5.47
C SER A 329 -15.86 13.18 -5.16
N GLN A 330 -15.06 12.44 -4.40
CA GLN A 330 -13.68 12.79 -4.07
C GLN A 330 -12.66 12.25 -5.10
N GLY A 331 -13.11 11.50 -6.11
CA GLY A 331 -12.25 10.94 -7.15
C GLY A 331 -11.45 9.70 -6.72
N TYR A 332 -11.77 9.06 -5.59
CA TYR A 332 -11.14 7.80 -5.18
C TYR A 332 -11.67 6.59 -5.95
N LEU A 333 -12.86 6.70 -6.53
CA LEU A 333 -13.53 5.69 -7.34
C LEU A 333 -14.19 6.35 -8.56
N ILE A 334 -14.37 5.59 -9.63
CA ILE A 334 -15.19 6.01 -10.79
C ILE A 334 -16.68 5.80 -10.49
N GLY A 335 -17.01 4.70 -9.80
CA GLY A 335 -18.39 4.32 -9.49
C GLY A 335 -18.42 3.18 -8.47
N GLY A 336 -19.61 2.91 -7.94
CA GLY A 336 -19.91 1.78 -7.07
C GLY A 336 -21.32 1.87 -6.50
N ASP A 337 -21.98 0.74 -6.33
CA ASP A 337 -23.29 0.58 -5.70
C ASP A 337 -23.31 -0.57 -4.70
N CYS A 338 -24.37 -0.66 -3.92
CA CYS A 338 -24.59 -1.70 -2.91
C CYS A 338 -26.07 -2.10 -2.88
N TRP A 339 -26.34 -3.40 -2.86
CA TRP A 339 -27.70 -3.96 -2.92
C TRP A 339 -27.82 -5.25 -2.13
N LEU A 340 -29.07 -5.68 -1.92
CA LEU A 340 -29.41 -6.98 -1.37
C LEU A 340 -29.79 -7.90 -2.53
N ASP A 341 -29.07 -8.99 -2.73
CA ASP A 341 -29.50 -10.04 -3.64
C ASP A 341 -30.42 -11.03 -2.90
N GLU A 342 -31.68 -11.09 -3.32
CA GLU A 342 -32.70 -11.97 -2.73
C GLU A 342 -32.42 -13.46 -3.02
N SER A 343 -31.65 -13.77 -4.07
CA SER A 343 -31.35 -15.16 -4.45
C SER A 343 -30.39 -15.86 -3.48
N VAL A 344 -29.51 -15.09 -2.82
CA VAL A 344 -28.55 -15.59 -1.82
C VAL A 344 -29.05 -15.39 -0.38
N ASN A 345 -30.06 -14.55 -0.17
CA ASN A 345 -30.67 -14.27 1.13
C ASN A 345 -32.02 -14.98 1.26
N ASP A 346 -32.02 -16.29 1.05
CA ASP A 346 -33.22 -17.11 1.20
C ASP A 346 -33.67 -17.27 2.67
N LYS A 347 -34.84 -17.88 2.86
CA LYS A 347 -35.44 -18.11 4.18
C LYS A 347 -34.50 -18.87 5.13
N ASP A 348 -33.78 -19.87 4.63
CA ASP A 348 -32.97 -20.75 5.47
C ASP A 348 -31.66 -20.06 5.90
N THR A 349 -31.08 -19.26 5.01
CA THR A 349 -29.90 -18.42 5.28
C THR A 349 -30.20 -17.32 6.30
N LEU A 350 -31.32 -16.60 6.12
CA LEU A 350 -31.76 -15.57 7.06
C LEU A 350 -32.15 -16.19 8.42
N LYS A 351 -32.80 -17.36 8.42
CA LYS A 351 -33.11 -18.09 9.66
C LYS A 351 -31.85 -18.54 10.39
N ALA A 352 -30.77 -18.81 9.68
CA ALA A 352 -29.46 -19.09 10.27
C ALA A 352 -28.72 -17.82 10.76
N GLY A 353 -29.36 -16.64 10.70
CA GLY A 353 -28.78 -15.37 11.15
C GLY A 353 -27.73 -14.81 10.20
N LYS A 354 -27.71 -15.25 8.94
CA LYS A 354 -26.74 -14.81 7.92
C LYS A 354 -27.41 -13.83 6.97
N LEU A 355 -26.77 -12.68 6.78
CA LEU A 355 -27.16 -11.65 5.83
C LEU A 355 -25.98 -11.40 4.89
N THR A 356 -26.21 -11.50 3.59
CA THR A 356 -25.22 -11.20 2.55
C THR A 356 -25.62 -9.91 1.86
N ILE A 357 -24.69 -8.95 1.80
CA ILE A 357 -24.87 -7.67 1.11
C ILE A 357 -23.83 -7.60 -0.01
N ASP A 358 -24.28 -7.37 -1.23
CA ASP A 358 -23.45 -7.24 -2.41
C ASP A 358 -23.09 -5.78 -2.65
N TYR A 359 -21.86 -5.53 -3.09
CA TYR A 359 -21.44 -4.22 -3.53
C TYR A 359 -20.39 -4.34 -4.63
N ASP A 360 -20.45 -3.42 -5.59
CA ASP A 360 -19.47 -3.28 -6.66
C ASP A 360 -18.70 -1.96 -6.53
N TYR A 361 -17.60 -1.87 -7.29
CA TYR A 361 -16.83 -0.65 -7.39
C TYR A 361 -15.99 -0.67 -8.67
N THR A 362 -15.66 0.51 -9.17
CA THR A 362 -14.68 0.70 -10.25
C THR A 362 -13.51 1.54 -9.73
N PRO A 363 -12.31 0.97 -9.58
CA PRO A 363 -11.11 1.72 -9.19
C PRO A 363 -10.71 2.71 -10.29
N VAL A 364 -9.91 3.73 -9.94
CA VAL A 364 -9.44 4.73 -10.90
C VAL A 364 -8.24 4.19 -11.71
N PRO A 365 -8.33 4.02 -13.03
CA PRO A 365 -7.20 3.56 -13.84
C PRO A 365 -6.04 4.57 -13.82
N PRO A 366 -4.78 4.13 -13.59
CA PRO A 366 -3.64 4.98 -13.91
C PRO A 366 -3.53 5.14 -15.43
N LEU A 367 -3.21 6.34 -15.90
CA LEU A 367 -2.91 6.58 -17.32
C LEU A 367 -1.49 6.06 -17.63
N GLU A 368 -1.36 4.74 -17.79
CA GLU A 368 -0.08 4.07 -18.04
C GLU A 368 0.50 4.42 -19.43
N ASN A 369 -0.35 4.62 -20.44
CA ASN A 369 0.08 4.93 -21.81
C ASN A 369 -0.83 5.99 -22.46
N LEU A 370 -0.27 7.16 -22.78
CA LEU A 370 -0.95 8.22 -23.51
C LEU A 370 -0.49 8.26 -24.97
N MET A 371 -1.39 7.93 -25.90
CA MET A 371 -1.10 7.99 -27.33
C MET A 371 -1.61 9.29 -27.97
N LEU A 372 -0.68 10.12 -28.46
CA LEU A 372 -0.99 11.30 -29.27
C LEU A 372 -0.85 10.96 -30.76
N ARG A 373 -1.93 11.14 -31.52
CA ARG A 373 -1.95 10.89 -32.97
C ARG A 373 -1.80 12.19 -33.73
N GLN A 374 -0.57 12.54 -34.09
CA GLN A 374 -0.27 13.72 -34.91
C GLN A 374 -0.65 13.46 -36.38
N ARG A 375 -1.24 14.46 -37.04
CA ARG A 375 -1.59 14.43 -38.46
C ARG A 375 -1.17 15.75 -39.11
N ILE A 376 -0.51 15.66 -40.26
CA ILE A 376 -0.38 16.79 -41.17
C ILE A 376 -1.68 16.95 -41.97
N THR A 377 -2.15 18.18 -42.16
CA THR A 377 -3.38 18.46 -42.92
C THR A 377 -3.27 19.78 -43.68
N ASP A 378 -3.68 19.77 -44.95
CA ASP A 378 -3.74 20.95 -45.80
C ASP A 378 -5.09 21.67 -45.71
N GLN A 379 -6.02 21.18 -44.88
CA GLN A 379 -7.37 21.75 -44.71
C GLN A 379 -7.33 23.25 -44.35
N TYR A 380 -6.29 23.68 -43.62
CA TYR A 380 -6.12 25.06 -43.21
C TYR A 380 -5.53 25.96 -44.31
N LEU A 381 -4.97 25.37 -45.38
CA LEU A 381 -4.44 26.12 -46.52
C LEU A 381 -5.53 26.59 -47.49
N VAL A 382 -6.72 25.98 -47.45
CA VAL A 382 -7.83 26.29 -48.37
C VAL A 382 -8.30 27.74 -48.24
N ASN A 383 -8.24 28.31 -47.03
CA ASN A 383 -8.61 29.71 -46.76
C ASN A 383 -7.40 30.64 -46.60
N PHE A 384 -6.20 30.18 -46.98
CA PHE A 384 -4.97 30.94 -46.77
C PHE A 384 -5.03 32.32 -47.44
N ALA A 385 -5.45 32.39 -48.71
CA ALA A 385 -5.58 33.66 -49.42
C ALA A 385 -6.62 34.61 -48.81
N SER A 386 -7.74 34.08 -48.30
CA SER A 386 -8.76 34.88 -47.63
C SER A 386 -8.31 35.39 -46.25
N GLN A 387 -7.41 34.69 -45.56
CA GLN A 387 -6.84 35.13 -44.27
C GLN A 387 -5.77 36.20 -44.41
N VAL A 388 -5.06 36.27 -45.55
CA VAL A 388 -4.10 37.35 -45.84
C VAL A 388 -4.77 38.70 -46.06
N SER A 389 -6.06 38.69 -46.43
CA SER A 389 -6.82 39.91 -46.78
C SER A 389 -7.68 40.46 -45.63
N ALA A 390 -7.69 39.79 -44.48
CA ALA A 390 -8.40 40.19 -43.25
C ALA A 390 -7.42 40.79 -42.25
#